data_AF-A0A0R3SH16-F1
#
_entry.id   AF-A0A0R3SH16-F1
#
_cell.length_a   1.000
_cell.length_b   1.000
_cell.length_c   1.000
_cell.angle_alpha   90.00
_cell.angle_beta   90.00
_cell.angle_gamma   90.00
#
_symmetry.space_group_name_H-M   'P 1'
#
loop_
_entity.id
_entity.type
_entity.pdbx_description
1 polymer ?
#
loop_
_entity_poly.entity_id
_entity_poly.type
_entity_poly.pdbx_seq_one_letter_code
_entity_poly.pdbx_strand_id
1 'polypeptide(L)'
;MPVFAPQVSLSNGLVIPAIGLGTFKTTNNDVVKVAISTALDVGYRHIDTAFIYSNEADVGAALKSKMSEGGISREEMFITTKLWGTEHHPQDVMPACKASLARLQLDYVDLYHVHWPVPLPHEEPRGNFTLEDTWRAMENLVETGLVRNVGISNFNRSQIDRIFDVATIKPTVLQIEASIGFLNEKLIKYAQSIGLQVTGYAPFGSPGTSP
;
A
#
# COMPACT_ATOMS: atom_id res chain seq x y z
N MET A 1 21.57 16.10 -8.90
CA MET A 1 20.39 16.75 -8.29
C MET A 1 19.24 15.76 -8.34
N PRO A 2 18.45 15.60 -7.26
CA PRO A 2 17.29 14.71 -7.26
C PRO A 2 16.23 15.18 -8.28
N VAL A 3 15.49 14.24 -8.86
CA VAL A 3 14.36 14.52 -9.75
C VAL A 3 13.10 13.99 -9.08
N PHE A 4 12.20 14.89 -8.71
CA PHE A 4 10.97 14.53 -8.01
C PHE A 4 9.87 14.16 -9.00
N ALA A 5 9.17 13.07 -8.70
CA ALA A 5 7.98 12.68 -9.46
C ALA A 5 6.87 13.72 -9.29
N PRO A 6 5.99 13.91 -10.30
CA PRO A 6 4.76 14.67 -10.13
C PRO A 6 3.91 14.13 -8.97
N GLN A 7 3.19 15.02 -8.29
CA GLN A 7 2.24 14.67 -7.25
C GLN A 7 0.85 14.50 -7.87
N VAL A 8 0.12 13.48 -7.43
CA VAL A 8 -1.25 13.20 -7.86
C VAL A 8 -2.19 13.43 -6.68
N SER A 9 -3.24 14.23 -6.87
CA SER A 9 -4.25 14.48 -5.85
C SER A 9 -5.17 13.28 -5.66
N LEU A 10 -5.38 12.92 -4.40
CA LEU A 10 -6.36 11.94 -3.96
C LEU A 10 -7.72 12.62 -3.70
N SER A 11 -8.79 11.82 -3.66
CA SER A 11 -10.17 12.31 -3.46
C SER A 11 -10.41 13.01 -2.11
N ASN A 12 -9.53 12.81 -1.13
CA ASN A 12 -9.59 13.45 0.19
C ASN A 12 -8.65 14.67 0.32
N GLY A 13 -8.07 15.14 -0.79
CA GLY A 13 -7.19 16.32 -0.81
C GLY A 13 -5.73 16.06 -0.44
N LEU A 14 -5.38 14.85 0.00
CA LEU A 14 -3.98 14.43 0.15
C LEU A 14 -3.34 14.16 -1.22
N VAL A 15 -2.02 13.99 -1.25
CA VAL A 15 -1.28 13.74 -2.49
C VAL A 15 -0.42 12.49 -2.38
N ILE A 16 -0.22 11.83 -3.53
CA ILE A 16 0.67 10.67 -3.68
C ILE A 16 1.70 10.95 -4.79
N PRO A 17 2.99 10.64 -4.60
CA PRO A 17 3.97 10.71 -5.70
C PRO A 17 3.64 9.69 -6.79
N ALA A 18 3.61 10.14 -8.05
CA ALA A 18 3.20 9.35 -9.21
C ALA A 18 4.09 8.13 -9.50
N ILE A 19 5.33 8.14 -8.98
CA ILE A 19 6.30 7.06 -9.14
C ILE A 19 6.76 6.61 -7.76
N GLY A 20 6.65 5.30 -7.51
CA GLY A 20 7.13 4.65 -6.30
C GLY A 20 8.05 3.47 -6.57
N LEU A 21 8.90 3.14 -5.59
CA LEU A 21 9.74 1.95 -5.61
C LEU A 21 8.98 0.78 -5.01
N GLY A 22 8.70 -0.26 -5.80
CA GLY A 22 8.16 -1.53 -5.30
C GLY A 22 9.25 -2.42 -4.71
N THR A 23 8.95 -3.09 -3.60
CA THR A 23 9.92 -3.93 -2.86
C THR A 23 9.66 -5.43 -2.95
N PHE A 24 8.66 -5.87 -3.73
CA PHE A 24 8.33 -7.28 -3.86
C PHE A 24 9.51 -8.11 -4.39
N LYS A 25 9.74 -9.28 -3.77
CA LYS A 25 10.83 -10.22 -4.06
C LYS A 25 12.25 -9.73 -3.78
N THR A 26 12.42 -8.57 -3.14
CA THR A 26 13.74 -8.18 -2.64
C THR A 26 14.00 -8.87 -1.29
N THR A 27 14.62 -10.05 -1.33
CA THR A 27 14.85 -10.91 -0.15
C THR A 27 16.23 -10.76 0.48
N ASN A 28 17.15 -10.06 -0.17
CA ASN A 28 18.47 -9.76 0.37
C ASN A 28 18.46 -8.37 1.02
N ASN A 29 18.75 -8.32 2.32
CA ASN A 29 18.66 -7.11 3.15
C ASN A 29 19.60 -6.00 2.65
N ASP A 30 20.81 -6.34 2.19
CA ASP A 30 21.75 -5.36 1.62
C ASP A 30 21.19 -4.75 0.34
N VAL A 31 20.52 -5.57 -0.49
CA VAL A 31 19.86 -5.10 -1.71
C VAL A 31 18.69 -4.18 -1.38
N VAL A 32 17.85 -4.52 -0.38
CA VAL A 32 16.75 -3.64 0.09
C VAL A 32 17.30 -2.28 0.52
N LYS A 33 18.35 -2.29 1.35
CA LYS A 33 18.96 -1.06 1.88
C LYS A 33 19.54 -0.18 0.77
N VAL A 34 20.31 -0.76 -0.15
CA VAL A 34 20.90 -0.03 -1.27
C VAL A 34 19.81 0.51 -2.19
N ALA A 35 18.79 -0.28 -2.52
CA ALA A 35 17.71 0.13 -3.41
C ALA A 35 16.93 1.31 -2.83
N ILE A 36 16.52 1.25 -1.56
CA ILE A 36 15.78 2.34 -0.90
C ILE A 36 16.63 3.59 -0.78
N SER A 37 17.88 3.48 -0.30
CA SER A 37 18.76 4.63 -0.15
C SER A 37 19.00 5.33 -1.50
N THR A 38 19.32 4.54 -2.53
CA THR A 38 19.52 5.04 -3.89
C THR A 38 18.26 5.72 -4.44
N ALA A 39 17.08 5.10 -4.27
CA ALA A 39 15.82 5.66 -4.73
C ALA A 39 15.55 7.03 -4.07
N LEU A 40 15.74 7.14 -2.75
CA LEU A 40 15.55 8.38 -2.01
C LEU A 40 16.57 9.47 -2.45
N ASP A 41 17.82 9.09 -2.72
CA ASP A 41 18.87 10.00 -3.20
C ASP A 41 18.58 10.57 -4.59
N VAL A 42 17.99 9.77 -5.49
CA VAL A 42 17.64 10.22 -6.84
C VAL A 42 16.29 10.94 -6.92
N GLY A 43 15.55 11.02 -5.81
CA GLY A 43 14.33 11.84 -5.69
C GLY A 43 13.02 11.07 -5.54
N TYR A 44 13.04 9.73 -5.38
CA TYR A 44 11.83 9.01 -5.00
C TYR A 44 11.36 9.47 -3.63
N ARG A 45 10.05 9.55 -3.48
CA ARG A 45 9.38 9.80 -2.21
C ARG A 45 8.24 8.84 -1.94
N HIS A 46 8.07 7.80 -2.75
CA HIS A 46 7.05 6.77 -2.55
C HIS A 46 7.70 5.39 -2.52
N ILE A 47 7.48 4.63 -1.45
CA ILE A 47 7.93 3.24 -1.29
C ILE A 47 6.69 2.36 -1.11
N ASP A 48 6.55 1.34 -1.95
CA ASP A 48 5.49 0.33 -1.87
C ASP A 48 6.07 -0.99 -1.35
N THR A 49 5.55 -1.43 -0.20
CA THR A 49 5.87 -2.71 0.42
C THR A 49 4.59 -3.44 0.85
N ALA A 50 4.72 -4.59 1.48
CA ALA A 50 3.61 -5.33 2.08
C ALA A 50 4.13 -6.29 3.15
N PHE A 51 3.30 -6.60 4.14
CA PHE A 51 3.62 -7.63 5.13
C PHE A 51 4.10 -8.94 4.49
N ILE A 52 3.35 -9.44 3.50
CA ILE A 52 3.63 -10.73 2.85
C ILE A 52 4.92 -10.73 2.02
N TYR A 53 5.56 -9.58 1.76
CA TYR A 53 6.85 -9.53 1.06
C TYR A 53 8.00 -9.95 1.99
N SER A 54 7.74 -10.08 3.29
CA SER A 54 8.69 -10.53 4.30
C SER A 54 9.94 -9.68 4.40
N ASN A 55 9.85 -8.40 4.01
CA ASN A 55 10.98 -7.46 4.03
C ASN A 55 10.64 -6.09 4.64
N GLU A 56 9.48 -5.92 5.28
CA GLU A 56 9.12 -4.65 5.95
C GLU A 56 10.15 -4.22 7.01
N ALA A 57 10.79 -5.17 7.70
CA ALA A 57 11.83 -4.88 8.68
C ALA A 57 13.07 -4.25 8.04
N ASP A 58 13.49 -4.77 6.88
CA ASP A 58 14.63 -4.23 6.13
C ASP A 58 14.30 -2.88 5.50
N VAL A 59 13.07 -2.74 4.99
CA VAL A 59 12.54 -1.45 4.52
C VAL A 59 12.60 -0.43 5.66
N GLY A 60 12.10 -0.77 6.84
CA GLY A 60 12.11 0.10 8.01
C GLY A 60 13.52 0.50 8.46
N ALA A 61 14.45 -0.46 8.48
CA ALA A 61 15.85 -0.18 8.81
C ALA A 61 16.51 0.77 7.80
N ALA A 62 16.22 0.62 6.50
CA ALA A 62 16.72 1.50 5.46
C ALA A 62 16.14 2.92 5.57
N LEU A 63 14.83 3.05 5.79
CA LEU A 63 14.17 4.34 6.01
C LEU A 63 14.75 5.07 7.22
N LYS A 64 14.91 4.37 8.35
CA LYS A 64 15.49 4.94 9.58
C LYS A 64 16.94 5.36 9.38
N SER A 65 17.74 4.57 8.67
CA SER A 65 19.11 4.95 8.30
C SER A 65 19.11 6.25 7.52
N LYS A 66 18.25 6.36 6.50
CA LYS A 66 18.18 7.56 5.66
C LYS A 66 17.73 8.80 6.41
N MET A 67 16.73 8.68 7.28
CA MET A 67 16.30 9.78 8.14
C MET A 67 17.41 10.21 9.12
N SER A 68 18.23 9.27 9.60
CA SER A 68 19.36 9.55 10.51
C SER A 68 20.55 10.21 9.82
N GLU A 69 20.78 9.94 8.53
CA GLU A 69 21.78 10.64 7.71
C GLU A 69 21.44 12.13 7.52
N GLY A 70 20.15 12.48 7.64
CA GLY A 70 19.62 13.82 7.46
C GLY A 70 19.23 14.13 6.00
N GLY A 71 18.52 15.24 5.82
CA GLY A 71 18.13 15.75 4.49
C GLY A 71 16.85 15.16 3.89
N ILE A 72 16.23 14.15 4.52
CA ILE A 72 14.89 13.65 4.19
C ILE A 72 14.14 13.35 5.49
N SER A 73 13.03 14.05 5.73
CA SER A 73 12.18 13.81 6.90
C SER A 73 11.14 12.71 6.63
N ARG A 74 10.50 12.19 7.69
CA ARG A 74 9.42 11.20 7.57
C ARG A 74 8.28 11.72 6.70
N GLU A 75 7.90 12.98 6.87
CA GLU A 75 6.77 13.65 6.22
C GLU A 75 7.00 13.88 4.72
N GLU A 76 8.25 13.87 4.27
CA GLU A 76 8.57 13.93 2.85
C GLU A 76 8.34 12.59 2.14
N MET A 77 8.22 11.49 2.88
CA MET A 77 8.08 10.14 2.34
C MET A 77 6.61 9.67 2.40
N PHE A 78 6.18 9.00 1.35
CA PHE A 78 4.91 8.33 1.21
C PHE A 78 5.14 6.82 1.28
N ILE A 79 4.75 6.20 2.39
CA ILE A 79 4.95 4.77 2.64
C ILE A 79 3.63 4.03 2.47
N THR A 80 3.62 3.05 1.56
CA THR A 80 2.48 2.18 1.29
C THR A 80 2.77 0.77 1.82
N THR A 81 1.86 0.22 2.62
CA THR A 81 1.87 -1.22 2.97
C THR A 81 0.44 -1.81 2.93
N LYS A 82 0.30 -3.12 3.18
CA LYS A 82 -0.91 -3.87 2.81
C LYS A 82 -1.30 -4.90 3.87
N LEU A 83 -2.60 -4.94 4.19
CA LEU A 83 -3.27 -5.96 5.00
C LEU A 83 -3.36 -7.27 4.22
N TRP A 84 -2.81 -8.34 4.78
CA TRP A 84 -2.83 -9.66 4.14
C TRP A 84 -4.13 -10.42 4.44
N GLY A 85 -4.47 -11.37 3.56
CA GLY A 85 -5.74 -12.12 3.59
C GLY A 85 -6.05 -12.83 4.90
N THR A 86 -5.03 -13.23 5.67
CA THR A 86 -5.19 -13.88 6.97
C THR A 86 -5.73 -12.93 8.05
N GLU A 87 -5.52 -11.62 7.87
CA GLU A 87 -5.81 -10.59 8.88
C GLU A 87 -7.09 -9.79 8.56
N HIS A 88 -7.97 -10.35 7.73
CA HIS A 88 -9.17 -9.64 7.27
C HIS A 88 -10.27 -9.54 8.32
N HIS A 89 -10.29 -10.41 9.32
CA HIS A 89 -11.33 -10.33 10.34
C HIS A 89 -11.16 -9.01 11.13
N PRO A 90 -12.25 -8.29 11.47
CA PRO A 90 -12.16 -6.91 11.99
C PRO A 90 -11.25 -6.73 13.21
N GLN A 91 -11.14 -7.74 14.07
CA GLN A 91 -10.30 -7.70 15.27
C GLN A 91 -8.80 -7.77 14.96
N ASP A 92 -8.41 -8.29 13.80
CA ASP A 92 -7.02 -8.54 13.42
C ASP A 92 -6.42 -7.40 12.59
N VAL A 93 -7.26 -6.58 11.96
CA VAL A 93 -6.86 -5.46 11.09
C VAL A 93 -5.92 -4.47 11.81
N MET A 94 -6.29 -4.02 13.01
CA MET A 94 -5.45 -3.08 13.78
C MET A 94 -4.17 -3.72 14.32
N PRO A 95 -4.20 -4.91 14.96
CA PRO A 95 -2.98 -5.64 15.30
C PRO A 95 -2.03 -5.82 14.11
N ALA A 96 -2.53 -6.21 12.94
CA ALA A 96 -1.73 -6.40 11.74
C ALA A 96 -1.09 -5.09 11.25
N CYS A 97 -1.85 -3.99 11.23
CA CYS A 97 -1.33 -2.66 10.90
C CYS A 97 -0.22 -2.23 11.86
N LYS A 98 -0.44 -2.37 13.18
CA LYS A 98 0.57 -2.06 14.21
C LYS A 98 1.82 -2.93 14.07
N ALA A 99 1.68 -4.20 13.71
CA ALA A 99 2.80 -5.08 13.47
C ALA A 99 3.63 -4.62 12.25
N SER A 100 2.97 -4.18 11.17
CA SER A 100 3.66 -3.56 10.02
C SER A 100 4.38 -2.27 10.40
N LEU A 101 3.74 -1.39 11.17
CA LEU A 101 4.35 -0.17 11.69
C LEU A 101 5.59 -0.46 12.53
N ALA A 102 5.53 -1.47 13.41
CA ALA A 102 6.68 -1.88 14.22
C ALA A 102 7.85 -2.37 13.37
N ARG A 103 7.60 -3.20 12.35
CA ARG A 103 8.63 -3.65 11.39
C ARG A 103 9.22 -2.48 10.61
N LEU A 104 8.36 -1.59 10.12
CA LEU A 104 8.77 -0.38 9.39
C LEU A 104 9.44 0.66 10.28
N GLN A 105 9.35 0.53 11.61
CA GLN A 105 9.84 1.51 12.59
C GLN A 105 9.21 2.90 12.36
N LEU A 106 7.90 2.93 12.13
CA LEU A 106 7.12 4.14 11.85
C LEU A 106 5.92 4.26 12.80
N ASP A 107 5.52 5.49 13.10
CA ASP A 107 4.30 5.74 13.88
C ASP A 107 3.02 5.70 13.02
N TYR A 108 3.15 5.94 11.71
CA TYR A 108 2.07 5.85 10.73
C TYR A 108 2.58 5.45 9.34
N VAL A 109 1.67 4.94 8.51
CA VAL A 109 1.87 4.81 7.05
C VAL A 109 0.94 5.74 6.28
N ASP A 110 1.36 6.14 5.09
CA ASP A 110 0.62 7.10 4.27
C ASP A 110 -0.56 6.43 3.56
N LEU A 111 -0.39 5.16 3.19
CA LEU A 111 -1.43 4.35 2.55
C LEU A 111 -1.41 2.90 3.05
N TYR A 112 -2.56 2.41 3.50
CA TYR A 112 -2.74 1.01 3.87
C TYR A 112 -3.83 0.37 2.99
N HIS A 113 -3.44 -0.64 2.22
CA HIS A 113 -4.36 -1.34 1.32
C HIS A 113 -4.93 -2.60 1.96
N VAL A 114 -6.18 -2.94 1.65
CA VAL A 114 -6.58 -4.36 1.61
C VAL A 114 -5.86 -5.00 0.42
N HIS A 115 -4.95 -5.96 0.65
CA HIS A 115 -4.03 -6.46 -0.40
C HIS A 115 -4.76 -7.26 -1.50
N TRP A 116 -5.74 -8.08 -1.10
CA TRP A 116 -6.60 -8.85 -2.01
C TRP A 116 -8.01 -8.91 -1.43
N PRO A 117 -9.08 -8.90 -2.24
CA PRO A 117 -10.46 -9.05 -1.75
C PRO A 117 -10.81 -10.50 -1.40
N VAL A 118 -9.88 -11.23 -0.77
CA VAL A 118 -9.99 -12.66 -0.48
C VAL A 118 -9.50 -12.93 0.94
N PRO A 119 -10.42 -13.12 1.90
CA PRO A 119 -10.07 -13.64 3.22
C PRO A 119 -9.42 -15.02 3.10
N LEU A 120 -8.30 -15.21 3.80
CA LEU A 120 -7.63 -16.50 3.94
C LEU A 120 -7.85 -17.04 5.37
N PRO A 121 -7.75 -18.35 5.58
CA PRO A 121 -7.82 -18.92 6.92
C PRO A 121 -6.76 -18.29 7.84
N HIS A 122 -7.20 -17.80 8.99
CA HIS A 122 -6.33 -17.35 10.08
C HIS A 122 -5.93 -18.54 10.96
N GLU A 123 -4.78 -18.48 11.64
CA GLU A 123 -4.28 -19.58 12.50
C GLU A 123 -5.28 -19.95 13.59
N GLU A 124 -5.85 -18.92 14.23
CA GLU A 124 -7.02 -19.06 15.09
C GLU A 124 -8.30 -18.88 14.27
N PRO A 125 -9.23 -19.85 14.25
CA PRO A 125 -10.48 -19.72 13.51
C PRO A 125 -11.24 -18.46 13.88
N ARG A 126 -11.48 -17.61 12.88
CA ARG A 126 -12.37 -16.47 12.99
C ARG A 126 -13.77 -16.86 12.56
N GLY A 127 -14.78 -16.22 13.16
CA GLY A 127 -16.17 -16.39 12.75
C GLY A 127 -16.44 -15.87 11.34
N ASN A 128 -17.68 -15.93 10.89
CA ASN A 128 -18.06 -15.36 9.60
C ASN A 128 -17.97 -13.83 9.65
N PHE A 129 -17.40 -13.24 8.60
CA PHE A 129 -17.36 -11.80 8.37
C PHE A 129 -17.35 -11.52 6.87
N THR A 130 -17.59 -10.27 6.50
CA THR A 130 -17.62 -9.79 5.10
C THR A 130 -16.46 -8.84 4.81
N LEU A 131 -16.18 -8.58 3.53
CA LEU A 131 -15.17 -7.58 3.16
C LEU A 131 -15.57 -6.17 3.62
N GLU A 132 -16.86 -5.90 3.71
CA GLU A 132 -17.43 -4.67 4.26
C GLU A 132 -17.09 -4.53 5.75
N ASP A 133 -17.09 -5.62 6.51
CA ASP A 133 -16.65 -5.62 7.91
C ASP A 133 -15.15 -5.35 8.02
N THR A 134 -14.33 -5.96 7.15
CA THR A 134 -12.90 -5.64 7.04
C THR A 134 -12.70 -4.15 6.73
N TRP A 135 -13.48 -3.59 5.79
CA TRP A 135 -13.37 -2.18 5.42
C TRP A 135 -13.68 -1.25 6.57
N ARG A 136 -14.76 -1.48 7.33
CA ARG A 136 -15.07 -0.67 8.53
C ARG A 136 -13.93 -0.69 9.55
N ALA A 137 -13.24 -1.82 9.70
CA ALA A 137 -12.06 -1.90 10.56
C ALA A 137 -10.85 -1.13 9.98
N MET A 138 -10.71 -1.06 8.64
CA MET A 138 -9.71 -0.22 7.98
C MET A 138 -9.98 1.27 8.21
N GLU A 139 -11.25 1.71 8.19
CA GLU A 139 -11.63 3.11 8.46
C GLU A 139 -11.16 3.56 9.85
N ASN A 140 -11.28 2.70 10.86
CA ASN A 140 -10.80 2.96 12.22
C ASN A 140 -9.27 3.17 12.29
N LEU A 141 -8.48 2.62 11.36
CA LEU A 141 -7.04 2.88 11.30
C LEU A 141 -6.74 4.35 10.93
N VAL A 142 -7.61 4.98 10.15
CA VAL A 142 -7.52 6.40 9.81
C VAL A 142 -7.91 7.25 11.01
N GLU A 143 -9.03 6.91 11.68
CA GLU A 143 -9.52 7.63 12.86
C GLU A 143 -8.50 7.61 14.02
N THR A 144 -7.77 6.50 14.19
CA THR A 144 -6.71 6.36 15.19
C THR A 144 -5.38 6.98 14.78
N GLY A 145 -5.25 7.48 13.54
CA GLY A 145 -4.03 8.12 13.04
C GLY A 145 -2.89 7.18 12.69
N LEU A 146 -3.09 5.86 12.76
CA LEU A 146 -2.10 4.84 12.36
C LEU A 146 -1.87 4.85 10.84
N VAL A 147 -2.86 5.32 10.08
CA VAL A 147 -2.84 5.38 8.62
C VAL A 147 -3.39 6.73 8.17
N ARG A 148 -2.78 7.35 7.15
CA ARG A 148 -3.32 8.60 6.55
C ARG A 148 -4.40 8.34 5.52
N ASN A 149 -4.23 7.29 4.70
CA ASN A 149 -5.17 6.89 3.66
C ASN A 149 -5.40 5.39 3.67
N VAL A 150 -6.64 4.98 3.41
CA VAL A 150 -6.95 3.58 3.10
C VAL A 150 -7.24 3.42 1.62
N GLY A 151 -6.89 2.24 1.11
CA GLY A 151 -7.12 1.86 -0.28
C GLY A 151 -7.40 0.38 -0.42
N ILE A 152 -7.55 -0.03 -1.67
CA ILE A 152 -7.86 -1.42 -2.05
C ILE A 152 -6.91 -1.88 -3.15
N SER A 153 -6.57 -3.16 -3.17
CA SER A 153 -5.71 -3.76 -4.18
C SER A 153 -6.32 -5.03 -4.73
N ASN A 154 -6.28 -5.19 -6.06
CA ASN A 154 -6.84 -6.34 -6.78
C ASN A 154 -8.39 -6.47 -6.73
N PHE A 155 -9.10 -5.37 -6.47
CA PHE A 155 -10.56 -5.37 -6.47
C PHE A 155 -11.11 -5.21 -7.89
N ASN A 156 -12.14 -5.99 -8.22
CA ASN A 156 -12.93 -5.78 -9.42
C ASN A 156 -14.05 -4.75 -9.18
N ARG A 157 -14.74 -4.33 -10.25
CA ARG A 157 -15.82 -3.33 -10.18
C ARG A 157 -16.90 -3.67 -9.14
N SER A 158 -17.43 -4.89 -9.13
CA SER A 158 -18.50 -5.27 -8.20
C SER A 158 -18.04 -5.21 -6.75
N GLN A 159 -16.79 -5.59 -6.46
CA GLN A 159 -16.22 -5.48 -5.13
C GLN A 159 -15.99 -4.01 -4.73
N ILE A 160 -15.56 -3.17 -5.67
CA ILE A 160 -15.42 -1.72 -5.45
C ILE A 160 -16.77 -1.10 -5.11
N ASP A 161 -17.80 -1.36 -5.92
CA ASP A 161 -19.17 -0.84 -5.71
C ASP A 161 -19.66 -1.22 -4.29
N ARG A 162 -19.50 -2.49 -3.88
CA ARG A 162 -19.89 -2.95 -2.54
C ARG A 162 -19.21 -2.21 -1.39
N ILE A 163 -17.92 -1.91 -1.51
CA ILE A 163 -17.20 -1.12 -0.50
C ILE A 163 -17.69 0.33 -0.52
N PHE A 164 -17.88 0.92 -1.70
CA PHE A 164 -18.36 2.30 -1.84
C PHE A 164 -19.74 2.51 -1.24
N ASP A 165 -20.62 1.51 -1.30
CA ASP A 165 -21.98 1.57 -0.74
C ASP A 165 -22.00 1.65 0.79
N VAL A 166 -20.97 1.12 1.46
CA VAL A 166 -20.90 1.06 2.94
C VAL A 166 -19.87 2.00 3.56
N ALA A 167 -18.92 2.48 2.77
CA ALA A 167 -17.77 3.26 3.25
C ALA A 167 -18.19 4.67 3.70
N THR A 168 -17.83 5.01 4.93
CA THR A 168 -17.80 6.39 5.42
C THR A 168 -16.53 7.09 4.94
N ILE A 169 -15.37 6.43 5.11
CA ILE A 169 -14.10 6.85 4.54
C ILE A 169 -13.87 6.00 3.28
N LYS A 170 -14.13 6.60 2.12
CA LYS A 170 -13.96 5.91 0.83
C LYS A 170 -12.50 5.57 0.55
N PRO A 171 -12.21 4.44 -0.12
CA PRO A 171 -10.86 4.18 -0.61
C PRO A 171 -10.42 5.31 -1.54
N THR A 172 -9.15 5.67 -1.47
CA THR A 172 -8.56 6.74 -2.29
C THR A 172 -7.77 6.21 -3.48
N VAL A 173 -7.25 4.98 -3.36
CA VAL A 173 -6.38 4.35 -4.35
C VAL A 173 -6.83 2.90 -4.60
N LEU A 174 -6.92 2.54 -5.87
CA LEU A 174 -6.99 1.16 -6.37
C LEU A 174 -5.62 0.76 -6.91
N GLN A 175 -4.97 -0.22 -6.29
CA GLN A 175 -3.73 -0.80 -6.82
C GLN A 175 -4.05 -2.09 -7.61
N ILE A 176 -3.66 -2.15 -8.88
CA ILE A 176 -3.98 -3.28 -9.78
C ILE A 176 -2.83 -3.52 -10.76
N GLU A 177 -2.81 -4.71 -11.38
CA GLU A 177 -1.88 -4.96 -12.48
C GLU A 177 -2.21 -4.04 -13.64
N ALA A 178 -1.19 -3.32 -14.12
CA ALA A 178 -1.26 -2.54 -15.33
C ALA A 178 0.13 -2.47 -15.97
N SER A 179 0.26 -2.96 -17.19
CA SER A 179 1.49 -2.97 -17.98
C SER A 179 1.17 -2.82 -19.46
N ILE A 180 2.20 -2.67 -20.31
CA ILE A 180 2.01 -2.65 -21.77
C ILE A 180 1.33 -3.94 -22.27
N GLY A 181 1.58 -5.09 -21.62
CA GLY A 181 0.96 -6.37 -21.96
C GLY A 181 -0.44 -6.56 -21.38
N PHE A 182 -0.81 -5.79 -20.34
CA PHE A 182 -2.11 -5.86 -19.70
C PHE A 182 -2.56 -4.46 -19.27
N LEU A 183 -3.25 -3.75 -20.18
CA LEU A 183 -3.58 -2.34 -19.99
C LEU A 183 -4.66 -2.09 -18.93
N ASN A 184 -5.51 -3.10 -18.65
CA ASN A 184 -6.60 -3.04 -17.67
C ASN A 184 -7.55 -1.81 -17.80
N GLU A 185 -7.66 -1.23 -19.01
CA GLU A 185 -8.23 0.11 -19.23
C GLU A 185 -9.66 0.29 -18.71
N LYS A 186 -10.50 -0.74 -18.83
CA LYS A 186 -11.92 -0.66 -18.42
C LYS A 186 -12.03 -0.42 -16.91
N LEU A 187 -11.23 -1.13 -16.13
CA LEU A 187 -11.22 -0.99 -14.68
C LEU A 187 -10.59 0.33 -14.26
N ILE A 188 -9.51 0.75 -14.94
CA ILE A 188 -8.85 2.05 -14.70
C ILE A 188 -9.83 3.21 -14.93
N LYS A 189 -10.48 3.24 -16.09
CA LYS A 189 -11.46 4.30 -16.44
C LYS A 189 -12.62 4.33 -15.45
N TYR A 190 -13.12 3.17 -15.04
CA TYR A 190 -14.17 3.09 -14.03
C TYR A 190 -13.70 3.62 -12.66
N ALA A 191 -12.53 3.19 -12.17
CA ALA A 191 -11.98 3.65 -10.89
C ALA A 191 -11.80 5.17 -10.88
N GLN A 192 -11.23 5.74 -11.94
CA GLN A 192 -11.07 7.18 -12.09
C GLN A 192 -12.41 7.92 -12.13
N SER A 193 -13.43 7.36 -12.79
CA SER A 193 -14.76 7.99 -12.88
C SER A 193 -15.48 8.14 -11.54
N ILE A 194 -15.10 7.35 -10.53
CA ILE A 194 -15.65 7.41 -9.17
C ILE A 194 -14.67 8.05 -8.16
N GLY A 195 -13.58 8.65 -8.64
CA GLY A 195 -12.63 9.41 -7.83
C GLY A 195 -11.50 8.59 -7.20
N LEU A 196 -11.28 7.34 -7.61
CA LEU A 196 -10.08 6.58 -7.23
C LEU A 196 -8.91 6.96 -8.13
N GLN A 197 -7.74 7.15 -7.52
CA GLN A 197 -6.48 7.06 -8.27
C GLN A 197 -6.08 5.60 -8.46
N VAL A 198 -5.35 5.32 -9.54
CA VAL A 198 -4.87 3.97 -9.84
C VAL A 198 -3.36 3.89 -9.74
N THR A 199 -2.87 2.95 -8.94
CA THR A 199 -1.46 2.56 -8.92
C THR A 199 -1.30 1.26 -9.71
N GLY A 200 -0.59 1.32 -10.84
CA GLY A 200 -0.26 0.14 -11.64
C GLY A 200 0.93 -0.63 -11.06
N TYR A 201 0.70 -1.84 -10.51
CA TYR A 201 1.81 -2.74 -10.16
C TYR A 201 2.24 -3.58 -11.37
N ALA A 202 3.43 -4.18 -11.25
CA ALA A 202 4.11 -4.90 -12.33
C ALA A 202 4.16 -4.09 -13.65
N PRO A 203 4.59 -2.81 -13.62
CA PRO A 203 4.54 -1.94 -14.80
C PRO A 203 5.37 -2.46 -15.99
N PHE A 204 6.35 -3.32 -15.72
CA PHE A 204 7.19 -3.97 -16.74
C PHE A 204 6.77 -5.42 -17.05
N GLY A 205 5.59 -5.86 -16.61
CA GLY A 205 5.10 -7.23 -16.84
C GLY A 205 5.80 -8.30 -16.00
N SER A 206 6.44 -7.90 -14.89
CA SER A 206 7.09 -8.81 -13.92
C SER A 206 8.00 -9.90 -14.54
N PRO A 207 9.03 -9.55 -15.32
CA PRO A 207 9.87 -10.54 -16.01
C PRO A 207 10.67 -11.46 -15.05
N GLY A 208 10.81 -11.09 -13.77
CA GLY A 208 11.46 -11.89 -12.72
C GLY A 208 10.52 -12.83 -11.95
N THR A 209 9.23 -12.91 -12.31
CA THR A 209 8.33 -13.96 -11.84
C THR A 209 8.26 -15.06 -12.89
N SER A 210 8.74 -16.26 -12.56
CA SER A 210 8.40 -17.45 -13.31
C SER A 210 6.86 -17.60 -13.37
N PRO A 211 6.29 -18.07 -14.50
CA PRO A 211 4.86 -18.29 -14.64
C PRO A 211 4.28 -19.27 -13.63
#